data_AF-A0A7C8ZB26-F1
#
_entry.id   AF-A0A7C8ZB26-F1
#
_cell.length_a   1.000
_cell.length_b   1.000
_cell.length_c   1.000
_cell.angle_alpha   90.00
_cell.angle_beta   90.00
_cell.angle_gamma   90.00
#
_symmetry.space_group_name_H-M   'P 1'
#
loop_
_entity.id
_entity.type
_entity.pdbx_description
1 polymer ?
#
loop_
_entity_poly.entity_id
_entity_poly.type
_entity_poly.pdbx_seq_one_letter_code
_entity_poly.pdbx_strand_id
1 'polypeptide(L)'
;SSSFSEAADDDPLPAIEGLQISGEAYPGRELQACGYSINGTTSCNFEWVRHLEDGSVQYIEGAKQPMYLVTADDVETYLAIEVQPLDDRKRKGELVKVFANDHRKITC
;
A
#
# COMPACT_ATOMS: atom_id res chain seq x y z
N SER A 1 26.60 -4.13 36.87
CA SER A 1 25.94 -4.95 35.84
C SER A 1 25.13 -4.02 34.97
N SER A 2 25.66 -3.67 33.81
CA SER A 2 25.03 -2.74 32.87
C SER A 2 25.16 -3.37 31.49
N SER A 3 24.22 -4.23 31.14
CA SER A 3 24.10 -4.75 29.78
C SER A 3 23.01 -3.95 29.10
N PHE A 4 23.35 -2.74 28.64
CA PHE A 4 22.55 -2.07 27.62
C PHE A 4 22.95 -2.70 26.29
N SER A 5 22.12 -3.59 25.78
CA SER A 5 22.35 -4.24 24.49
C SER A 5 22.18 -3.20 23.37
N GLU A 6 23.29 -2.73 22.80
CA GLU A 6 23.38 -1.99 21.53
C GLU A 6 23.02 -2.89 20.33
N ALA A 7 21.90 -3.61 20.39
CA ALA A 7 21.45 -4.55 19.34
C ALA A 7 20.18 -4.07 18.61
N ALA A 8 19.64 -2.90 18.97
CA ALA A 8 18.39 -2.43 18.40
C ALA A 8 18.54 -1.78 17.00
N ASP A 9 19.76 -1.40 16.60
CA ASP A 9 20.03 -0.72 15.32
C ASP A 9 20.31 -1.68 14.15
N ASP A 10 20.54 -2.98 14.41
CA ASP A 10 20.86 -3.98 13.36
C ASP A 10 19.63 -4.79 12.91
N ASP A 11 18.52 -4.74 13.67
CA ASP A 11 17.26 -5.40 13.30
C ASP A 11 16.66 -4.72 12.06
N PRO A 12 16.44 -5.43 10.93
CA PRO A 12 15.87 -4.84 9.73
C PRO A 12 14.48 -4.23 10.02
N LEU A 13 14.17 -3.15 9.32
CA LEU A 13 12.85 -2.52 9.41
C LEU A 13 11.77 -3.46 8.82
N PRO A 14 10.53 -3.40 9.34
CA PRO A 14 9.41 -4.16 8.80
C PRO A 14 9.25 -3.86 7.31
N ALA A 15 8.98 -4.87 6.48
CA ALA A 15 8.81 -4.69 5.05
C ALA A 15 7.71 -5.62 4.49
N ILE A 16 7.35 -5.37 3.23
CA ILE A 16 6.45 -6.20 2.44
C ILE A 16 7.15 -6.60 1.14
N GLU A 17 7.13 -7.89 0.81
CA GLU A 17 7.69 -8.44 -0.42
C GLU A 17 6.55 -8.84 -1.38
N GLY A 18 6.75 -8.61 -2.68
CA GLY A 18 5.82 -9.04 -3.71
C GLY A 18 4.44 -8.38 -3.62
N LEU A 19 4.38 -7.11 -3.20
CA LEU A 19 3.14 -6.33 -3.22
C LEU A 19 2.58 -6.31 -4.65
N GLN A 20 1.29 -6.65 -4.78
CA GLN A 20 0.56 -6.68 -6.03
C GLN A 20 -0.92 -6.37 -5.79
N ILE A 21 -1.63 -6.00 -6.85
CA ILE A 21 -3.08 -5.83 -6.83
C ILE A 21 -3.71 -6.93 -7.69
N SER A 22 -4.66 -7.67 -7.14
CA SER A 22 -5.51 -8.62 -7.85
C SER A 22 -6.91 -8.03 -8.06
N GLY A 23 -7.61 -8.54 -9.08
CA GLY A 23 -8.94 -8.08 -9.46
C GLY A 23 -8.96 -7.28 -10.77
N GLU A 24 -10.17 -6.98 -11.24
CA GLU A 24 -10.39 -6.20 -12.46
C GLU A 24 -10.52 -4.73 -12.09
N ALA A 25 -9.66 -3.87 -12.65
CA ALA A 25 -9.63 -2.44 -12.36
C ALA A 25 -10.71 -1.70 -13.17
N TYR A 26 -11.97 -2.02 -12.88
CA TYR A 26 -13.15 -1.53 -13.60
C TYR A 26 -14.25 -1.11 -12.61
N PRO A 27 -14.97 0.00 -12.83
CA PRO A 27 -16.00 0.47 -11.89
C PRO A 27 -17.00 -0.62 -11.48
N GLY A 28 -17.25 -0.74 -10.17
CA GLY A 28 -18.11 -1.76 -9.58
C GLY A 28 -17.43 -3.11 -9.31
N ARG A 29 -16.13 -3.24 -9.59
CA ARG A 29 -15.32 -4.43 -9.25
C ARG A 29 -14.45 -4.16 -8.04
N GLU A 30 -14.17 -5.22 -7.29
CA GLU A 30 -13.28 -5.17 -6.14
C GLU A 30 -11.84 -5.48 -6.58
N LEU A 31 -10.91 -4.68 -6.04
CA LEU A 31 -9.48 -4.92 -6.07
C LEU A 31 -9.01 -5.37 -4.69
N GLN A 32 -7.99 -6.22 -4.66
CA GLN A 32 -7.36 -6.69 -3.43
C GLN A 32 -5.84 -6.55 -3.52
N ALA A 33 -5.25 -5.85 -2.54
CA ALA A 33 -3.81 -5.80 -2.37
C ALA A 33 -3.30 -7.04 -1.62
N CYS A 34 -2.28 -7.68 -2.17
CA CYS A 34 -1.66 -8.89 -1.65
C CYS A 34 -0.14 -8.73 -1.60
N GLY A 35 0.50 -9.31 -0.59
CA GLY A 35 1.96 -9.37 -0.45
C GLY A 35 2.37 -10.15 0.79
N TYR A 36 3.67 -10.37 0.96
CA TYR A 36 4.23 -11.16 2.06
C TYR A 36 4.88 -10.24 3.10
N SER A 37 4.41 -10.32 4.35
CA SER A 37 5.04 -9.63 5.47
C SER A 37 6.41 -10.24 5.78
N ILE A 38 7.45 -9.42 5.80
CA ILE A 38 8.82 -9.82 6.13
C ILE A 38 9.41 -8.91 7.23
N ASN A 39 10.56 -9.29 7.80
CA ASN A 39 11.29 -8.49 8.80
C ASN A 39 10.46 -8.08 10.02
N GLY A 40 9.57 -8.97 10.48
CA GLY A 40 8.76 -8.72 11.68
C GLY A 40 7.59 -7.75 11.49
N THR A 41 7.16 -7.49 10.25
CA THR A 41 5.90 -6.78 9.99
C THR A 41 4.72 -7.48 10.65
N THR A 42 3.98 -6.77 11.50
CA THR A 42 2.78 -7.26 12.19
C THR A 42 1.50 -6.54 11.78
N SER A 43 1.62 -5.36 11.17
CA SER A 43 0.49 -4.61 10.62
C SER A 43 0.93 -3.73 9.45
N CYS A 44 -0.04 -3.30 8.63
CA CYS A 44 0.20 -2.37 7.53
C CYS A 44 -0.84 -1.24 7.58
N ASN A 45 -0.40 -0.02 7.28
CA ASN A 45 -1.32 1.03 6.87
C ASN A 45 -1.49 0.96 5.36
N PHE A 46 -2.73 0.92 4.91
CA PHE A 46 -3.09 0.93 3.50
C PHE A 46 -3.71 2.28 3.16
N GLU A 47 -3.37 2.82 2.00
CA GLU A 47 -4.06 3.99 1.44
C GLU A 47 -4.22 3.81 -0.06
N TRP A 48 -5.47 3.84 -0.54
CA TRP A 48 -5.75 3.93 -1.97
C TRP A 48 -5.67 5.38 -2.42
N VAL A 49 -5.03 5.59 -3.57
CA VAL A 49 -4.73 6.92 -4.10
C VAL A 49 -5.01 6.99 -5.60
N ARG A 50 -5.45 8.17 -6.06
CA ARG A 50 -5.59 8.51 -7.48
C ARG A 50 -4.43 9.39 -7.88
N HIS A 51 -3.69 8.97 -8.89
CA HIS A 51 -2.73 9.83 -9.58
C HIS A 51 -3.40 10.45 -10.80
N LEU A 52 -3.32 11.77 -10.92
CA LEU A 52 -3.83 12.53 -12.07
C LEU A 52 -2.71 12.81 -13.08
N GLU A 53 -3.09 13.13 -14.32
CA GLU A 53 -2.13 13.45 -15.39
C GLU A 53 -1.28 14.69 -15.13
N ASP A 54 -1.79 15.63 -14.34
CA ASP A 54 -1.07 16.83 -13.92
C ASP A 54 0.01 16.55 -12.86
N GLY A 55 0.16 15.28 -12.44
CA GLY A 55 1.12 14.83 -11.43
C GLY A 55 0.60 14.94 -10.00
N SER A 56 -0.61 15.46 -9.79
CA SER A 56 -1.21 15.51 -8.46
C SER A 56 -1.64 14.11 -7.98
N VAL A 57 -1.64 13.95 -6.65
CA VAL A 57 -2.04 12.72 -5.97
C VAL A 57 -3.20 13.04 -5.03
N GLN A 58 -4.27 12.27 -5.15
CA GLN A 58 -5.46 12.41 -4.32
C GLN A 58 -5.64 11.15 -3.48
N TYR A 59 -5.60 11.31 -2.16
CA TYR A 59 -5.89 10.23 -1.22
C TYR A 59 -7.39 10.00 -1.14
N ILE A 60 -7.81 8.74 -1.25
CA ILE A 60 -9.22 8.38 -1.21
C ILE A 60 -9.64 8.22 0.25
N GLU A 61 -10.49 9.12 0.72
CA GLU A 61 -10.90 9.15 2.12
C GLU A 61 -11.58 7.83 2.54
N GLY A 62 -11.12 7.26 3.65
CA GLY A 62 -11.66 6.01 4.19
C GLY A 62 -11.17 4.72 3.51
N ALA A 63 -10.48 4.81 2.36
CA ALA A 63 -9.95 3.66 1.65
C ALA A 63 -8.65 3.13 2.27
N LYS A 64 -8.76 2.65 3.52
CA LYS A 64 -7.64 2.21 4.36
C LYS A 64 -7.58 0.71 4.59
N GLN A 65 -8.20 -0.04 3.68
CA GLN A 65 -8.27 -1.50 3.71
C GLN A 65 -7.50 -2.08 2.51
N PRO A 66 -7.02 -3.32 2.60
CA PRO A 66 -6.41 -3.99 1.44
C PRO A 66 -7.40 -4.20 0.29
N MET A 67 -8.71 -4.20 0.55
CA MET A 67 -9.76 -4.31 -0.44
C MET A 67 -10.29 -2.92 -0.80
N TYR A 68 -10.61 -2.72 -2.08
CA TYR A 68 -11.16 -1.47 -2.59
C TYR A 68 -12.15 -1.72 -3.72
N LEU A 69 -13.33 -1.12 -3.62
CA LEU A 69 -14.32 -1.13 -4.69
C LEU A 69 -14.02 0.02 -5.65
N VAL A 70 -13.71 -0.30 -6.90
CA VAL A 70 -13.49 0.73 -7.93
C VAL A 70 -14.79 1.50 -8.16
N THR A 71 -14.69 2.81 -8.15
CA THR A 71 -15.82 3.75 -8.27
C THR A 71 -15.78 4.50 -9.61
N ALA A 72 -16.86 5.19 -9.93
CA ALA A 72 -16.90 6.04 -11.12
C ALA A 72 -15.90 7.21 -11.04
N ASP A 73 -15.59 7.68 -9.83
CA ASP A 73 -14.63 8.77 -9.60
C ASP A 73 -13.17 8.36 -9.86
N ASP A 74 -12.90 7.06 -9.97
CA ASP A 74 -11.56 6.54 -10.29
C ASP A 74 -11.28 6.55 -11.80
N VAL A 75 -12.32 6.69 -12.63
CA VAL A 75 -12.21 6.73 -14.10
C VAL A 75 -11.32 7.90 -14.54
N GLU A 76 -10.52 7.67 -15.58
CA GLU A 76 -9.49 8.60 -16.09
C GLU A 76 -8.32 8.90 -15.13
N THR A 77 -8.27 8.24 -13.97
CA THR A 77 -7.14 8.34 -13.01
C THR A 77 -6.28 7.08 -13.01
N TYR A 78 -5.03 7.21 -12.58
CA TYR A 78 -4.16 6.06 -12.30
C TYR A 78 -4.35 5.66 -10.84
N LEU A 79 -5.14 4.61 -10.61
CA LEU A 79 -5.42 4.09 -9.27
C LEU A 79 -4.22 3.28 -8.74
N ALA A 80 -3.81 3.53 -7.51
CA ALA A 80 -2.72 2.83 -6.83
C ALA A 80 -3.05 2.57 -5.37
N ILE A 81 -2.30 1.65 -4.76
CA ILE A 81 -2.27 1.46 -3.32
C ILE A 81 -0.87 1.76 -2.79
N GLU A 82 -0.81 2.51 -1.69
CA GLU A 82 0.37 2.73 -0.86
C GLU A 82 0.25 1.88 0.40
N VAL A 83 1.32 1.13 0.72
CA VAL A 83 1.37 0.25 1.88
C VAL A 83 2.58 0.57 2.73
N GLN A 84 2.33 0.92 3.99
CA GLN A 84 3.35 1.20 4.99
C GLN A 84 3.36 0.07 6.03
N PRO A 85 4.33 -0.85 6.02
CA PRO A 85 4.44 -1.91 7.02
C PRO A 85 4.95 -1.37 8.36
N LEU A 86 4.48 -1.97 9.46
CA LEU A 86 4.85 -1.67 10.84
C LEU A 86 5.12 -2.95 11.62
N ASP A 87 6.06 -2.88 12.55
CA ASP A 87 6.31 -3.92 13.55
C ASP A 87 5.59 -3.61 14.88
N ASP A 88 5.71 -4.50 15.86
CA ASP A 88 5.12 -4.33 17.19
C ASP A 88 5.72 -3.16 17.98
N ARG A 89 6.92 -2.70 17.60
CA ARG A 89 7.57 -1.51 18.16
C ARG A 89 7.11 -0.22 17.47
N LYS A 90 6.17 -0.31 16.52
CA LYS A 90 5.68 0.79 15.68
C LYS A 90 6.76 1.45 14.82
N ARG A 91 7.89 0.76 14.57
CA ARG A 91 8.85 1.20 13.54
C ARG A 91 8.16 1.08 12.18
N LYS A 92 8.42 2.04 11.30
CA LYS A 92 7.84 2.07 9.95
C LYS A 92 8.88 1.59 8.96
N GLY A 93 8.46 0.70 8.06
CA GLY A 93 9.26 0.27 6.94
C GLY A 93 9.40 1.31 5.84
N GLU A 94 9.82 0.86 4.67
CA GLU A 94 9.68 1.64 3.44
C GLU A 94 8.21 1.66 2.98
N LEU A 95 7.76 2.80 2.44
CA LEU A 95 6.45 2.92 1.81
C LEU A 95 6.51 2.28 0.42
N VAL A 96 5.71 1.25 0.19
CA VAL A 96 5.67 0.54 -1.09
C VAL A 96 4.41 0.92 -1.86
N LYS A 97 4.54 1.19 -3.16
CA LYS A 97 3.43 1.59 -4.04
C LYS A 97 3.30 0.66 -5.23
N VAL A 98 2.07 0.29 -5.57
CA VAL A 98 1.74 -0.45 -6.79
C VAL A 98 0.51 0.14 -7.45
N PHE A 99 0.55 0.27 -8.77
CA PHE A 99 -0.58 0.72 -9.58
C PHE A 99 -1.46 -0.45 -10.01
N ALA A 100 -2.77 -0.23 -10.01
CA ALA A 100 -3.72 -1.12 -10.66
C ALA A 100 -3.62 -1.00 -12.20
N ASN A 101 -4.30 -1.90 -12.91
CA ASN A 101 -4.48 -1.83 -14.36
C ASN A 101 -3.18 -1.74 -15.18
N ASP A 102 -2.11 -2.40 -14.74
CA ASP A 102 -0.78 -2.31 -15.36
C ASP A 102 -0.28 -0.85 -15.48
N HIS A 103 -0.57 -0.02 -14.47
CA HIS A 103 -0.22 1.40 -14.47
C HIS A 103 -0.87 2.18 -15.63
N ARG A 104 -2.11 1.80 -15.98
CA ARG A 104 -2.95 2.54 -16.92
C ARG A 104 -4.13 3.18 -16.20
N LYS A 105 -4.71 4.20 -16.84
CA LYS A 105 -5.94 4.82 -16.34
C LYS A 105 -7.07 3.81 -16.24
N ILE A 106 -7.94 3.96 -15.23
CA ILE A 106 -9.18 3.22 -15.16
C ILE A 106 -10.10 3.64 -16.32
N THR A 107 -10.65 2.65 -17.02
CA THR A 107 -11.57 2.85 -18.15
C THR A 107 -12.98 2.41 -17.79
N CYS A 108 -13.97 2.94 -18.50
CA CYS A 108 -15.37 2.50 -18.46
C CYS A 108 -15.76 1.70 -19.71
#